data_AF-A0A382FRI8-F1
#
_entry.id   AF-A0A382FRI8-F1
#
_cell.length_a   1.000
_cell.length_b   1.000
_cell.length_c   1.000
_cell.angle_alpha   90.00
_cell.angle_beta   90.00
_cell.angle_gamma   90.00
#
_symmetry.space_group_name_H-M   'P 1'
#
loop_
_entity.id
_entity.type
_entity.pdbx_description
1 polymer ?
#
loop_
_entity_poly.entity_id
_entity_poly.type
_entity_poly.pdbx_seq_one_letter_code
_entity_poly.pdbx_strand_id
1 'polypeptide(L)'
;MKGLGAAVSLPMLESMSPVKALASSSAQPPVRMAFMFVPNGVHLQEWKPAATGVHYDLTRILKPLSPVKRDLTVISGLTQDKGRANGDGAGDHARCAGVFLTGVQPLKSLGSEIRAGVSVDQFAAKKIGHKTRFASLELGTERGRQSGKCDSGYSCAYSNNVSWRDAATPMAKETNPRLVFERLFGNDSKGERNESLARRQRYRKSILDFVLEDAKTLTRKVSGNDRMKLDEYLTAVREIEQRIEHVEGENTAQPDVLAGLEKPGGVPNSYEEHIRLMGDMMILAF
;
A
#
# COMPACT_ATOMS: atom_id res chain seq x y z
N MET A 1 66.30 39.42 -11.70
CA MET A 1 65.39 38.70 -10.76
C MET A 1 64.35 39.69 -10.29
N LYS A 2 63.06 39.40 -10.07
CA LYS A 2 62.14 38.26 -10.32
C LYS A 2 60.74 38.90 -10.15
N GLY A 3 59.76 38.47 -10.96
CA GLY A 3 58.55 39.22 -11.26
C GLY A 3 57.55 39.43 -10.10
N LEU A 4 56.82 40.55 -10.21
CA LEU A 4 55.58 40.80 -9.48
C LEU A 4 54.50 39.82 -9.94
N GLY A 5 53.92 39.08 -9.00
CA GLY A 5 52.65 38.38 -9.19
C GLY A 5 51.58 39.00 -8.31
N ALA A 6 50.74 39.86 -8.88
CA ALA A 6 49.49 40.26 -8.25
C ALA A 6 48.44 39.21 -8.62
N ALA A 7 47.95 38.45 -7.64
CA ALA A 7 46.83 37.55 -7.83
C ALA A 7 45.53 38.36 -7.73
N VAL A 8 44.79 38.46 -8.82
CA VAL A 8 43.39 38.91 -8.78
C VAL A 8 42.54 37.70 -8.43
N SER A 9 41.89 37.72 -7.27
CA SER A 9 40.89 36.72 -6.93
C SER A 9 39.72 36.84 -7.90
N LEU A 10 39.45 35.76 -8.65
CA LEU A 10 38.26 35.67 -9.48
C LEU A 10 36.99 35.79 -8.61
N PRO A 11 35.94 36.48 -9.07
CA PRO A 11 34.62 36.39 -8.46
C PRO A 11 34.22 34.91 -8.41
N MET A 12 33.68 34.46 -7.29
CA MET A 12 33.16 33.09 -7.17
C MET A 12 32.10 32.86 -8.24
N LEU A 13 32.40 31.97 -9.18
CA LEU A 13 31.43 31.45 -10.13
C LEU A 13 30.48 30.51 -9.36
N GLU A 14 29.18 30.70 -9.51
CA GLU A 14 28.12 29.90 -8.87
C GLU A 14 28.22 28.38 -9.17
N SER A 15 29.01 27.98 -10.16
CA SER A 15 29.26 26.58 -10.52
C SER A 15 30.13 25.79 -9.53
N MET A 16 30.69 26.43 -8.49
CA MET A 16 31.60 25.80 -7.52
C MET A 16 31.11 25.79 -6.07
N SER A 17 29.84 26.08 -5.82
CA SER A 17 29.27 25.92 -4.47
C SER A 17 28.74 24.50 -4.26
N PRO A 18 29.19 23.76 -3.22
CA PRO A 18 28.52 22.53 -2.83
C PRO A 18 27.09 22.89 -2.44
N VAL A 19 26.15 22.25 -3.13
CA VAL A 19 24.69 22.44 -3.04
C VAL A 19 24.24 22.46 -1.57
N LYS A 20 24.13 23.67 -1.01
CA LYS A 20 23.32 24.02 0.15
C LYS A 20 22.21 24.95 -0.32
N ALA A 21 21.29 24.40 -1.10
CA ALA A 21 19.97 24.96 -1.39
C ALA A 21 19.14 23.76 -1.86
N LEU A 22 18.30 23.13 -1.02
CA LEU A 22 16.99 23.63 -0.61
C LEU A 22 16.65 23.12 0.80
N ALA A 23 17.00 23.89 1.82
CA ALA A 23 16.31 23.81 3.11
C ALA A 23 15.14 24.80 3.09
N SER A 24 14.09 24.46 2.35
CA SER A 24 12.80 25.16 2.40
C SER A 24 11.63 24.19 2.23
N SER A 25 11.60 23.17 3.08
CA SER A 25 10.40 22.81 3.83
C SER A 25 10.85 22.06 5.08
N SER A 26 10.57 22.62 6.25
CA SER A 26 10.59 21.86 7.51
C SER A 26 9.39 20.90 7.56
N ALA A 27 9.04 20.27 6.43
CA ALA A 27 7.99 19.28 6.38
C ALA A 27 8.57 18.03 7.04
N GLN A 28 8.12 17.75 8.26
CA GLN A 28 8.32 16.44 8.86
C GLN A 28 7.88 15.39 7.84
N PRO A 29 8.64 14.29 7.65
CA PRO A 29 8.24 13.24 6.74
C PRO A 29 6.82 12.77 7.12
N PRO A 30 5.97 12.44 6.12
CA PRO A 30 4.58 12.11 6.42
C PRO A 30 4.53 10.87 7.32
N VAL A 31 3.76 10.98 8.40
CA VAL A 31 3.48 9.85 9.29
C VAL A 31 2.60 8.86 8.54
N ARG A 32 3.04 7.62 8.46
CA ARG A 32 2.35 6.52 7.77
C ARG A 32 1.89 5.47 8.77
N MET A 33 0.87 4.71 8.37
CA MET A 33 0.34 3.60 9.15
C MET A 33 0.41 2.32 8.32
N ALA A 34 0.66 1.20 8.98
CA ALA A 34 0.63 -0.12 8.38
C ALA A 34 -0.24 -1.07 9.21
N PHE A 35 -0.96 -1.93 8.51
CA PHE A 35 -1.71 -3.04 9.08
C PHE A 35 -1.18 -4.33 8.50
N MET A 36 -0.83 -5.30 9.35
CA MET A 36 -0.30 -6.59 8.92
C MET A 36 -1.29 -7.68 9.28
N PHE A 37 -1.77 -8.40 8.27
CA PHE A 37 -2.66 -9.54 8.45
C PHE A 37 -1.85 -10.84 8.42
N VAL A 38 -2.01 -11.67 9.45
CA VAL A 38 -1.39 -13.00 9.52
C VAL A 38 -2.49 -14.04 9.30
N PRO A 39 -2.64 -14.58 8.07
CA PRO A 39 -3.67 -15.57 7.79
C PRO A 39 -3.45 -16.82 8.65
N ASN A 40 -4.54 -17.45 9.09
CA ASN A 40 -4.56 -18.57 10.05
C ASN A 40 -4.01 -18.24 11.46
N GLY A 41 -3.61 -17.00 11.69
CA GLY A 41 -3.18 -16.52 13.00
C GLY A 41 -1.78 -16.99 13.41
N VAL A 42 -1.56 -16.99 14.72
CA VAL A 42 -0.27 -17.30 15.35
C VAL A 42 -0.49 -18.26 16.51
N HIS A 43 0.58 -18.94 16.95
CA HIS A 43 0.53 -19.74 18.16
C HIS A 43 0.42 -18.82 19.40
N LEU A 44 -0.80 -18.56 19.86
CA LEU A 44 -1.10 -17.51 20.85
C LEU A 44 -0.32 -17.64 22.17
N GLN A 45 -0.05 -18.87 22.63
CA GLN A 45 0.73 -19.10 23.85
C GLN A 45 2.18 -18.57 23.72
N GLU A 46 2.72 -18.55 22.51
CA GLU A 46 4.06 -18.03 22.23
C GLU A 46 4.04 -16.64 21.59
N TRP A 47 2.85 -16.04 21.41
CA TRP A 47 2.68 -14.65 20.98
C TRP A 47 2.43 -13.72 22.17
N LYS A 48 1.58 -14.14 23.11
CA LYS A 48 1.14 -13.30 24.24
C LYS A 48 2.18 -13.30 25.36
N PRO A 49 2.73 -12.14 25.76
CA PRO A 49 3.54 -12.04 26.96
C PRO A 49 2.77 -12.46 28.23
N ALA A 50 3.47 -13.08 29.18
CA ALA A 50 2.86 -13.54 30.43
C ALA A 50 2.52 -12.39 31.41
N ALA A 51 3.31 -11.31 31.38
CA ALA A 51 3.13 -10.15 32.24
C ALA A 51 2.48 -8.97 31.47
N THR A 52 1.75 -8.13 32.19
CA THR A 52 1.22 -6.85 31.71
C THR A 52 2.12 -5.68 32.15
N GLY A 53 1.91 -4.51 31.57
CA GLY A 53 2.71 -3.31 31.86
C GLY A 53 3.94 -3.17 30.95
N VAL A 54 4.86 -2.30 31.35
CA VAL A 54 6.01 -1.90 30.50
C VAL A 54 7.22 -2.84 30.60
N HIS A 55 7.19 -3.82 31.50
CA HIS A 55 8.30 -4.71 31.82
C HIS A 55 7.99 -6.19 31.52
N TYR A 56 7.49 -6.48 30.32
CA TYR A 56 7.32 -7.87 29.87
C TYR A 56 8.51 -8.35 29.05
N ASP A 57 8.75 -9.66 29.05
CA ASP A 57 9.72 -10.29 28.17
C ASP A 57 9.10 -10.63 26.82
N LEU A 58 9.88 -10.46 25.76
CA LEU A 58 9.47 -10.87 24.42
C LEU A 58 9.40 -12.39 24.38
N THR A 59 8.26 -12.91 23.92
CA THR A 59 8.08 -14.34 23.67
C THR A 59 8.89 -14.81 22.46
N ARG A 60 8.95 -16.12 22.22
CA ARG A 60 9.70 -16.70 21.09
C ARG A 60 9.33 -16.06 19.74
N ILE A 61 8.03 -15.85 19.47
CA ILE A 61 7.55 -15.28 18.20
C ILE A 61 7.89 -13.78 18.10
N LEU A 62 7.86 -13.05 19.22
CA LEU A 62 8.13 -11.60 19.24
C LEU A 62 9.63 -11.27 19.39
N LYS A 63 10.49 -12.24 19.69
CA LYS A 63 11.94 -12.06 19.89
C LYS A 63 12.65 -11.31 18.76
N PRO A 64 12.31 -11.51 17.46
CA PRO A 64 12.90 -10.73 16.37
C PRO A 64 12.65 -9.21 16.47
N LEU A 65 11.62 -8.78 17.21
CA LEU A 65 11.31 -7.36 17.44
C LEU A 65 12.10 -6.74 18.61
N SER A 66 13.07 -7.46 19.19
CA SER A 66 13.90 -6.93 20.28
C SER A 66 14.57 -5.57 20.00
N PRO A 67 15.02 -5.23 18.78
CA PRO A 67 15.59 -3.91 18.51
C PRO A 67 14.60 -2.75 18.72
N VAL A 68 13.30 -3.02 18.60
CA VAL A 68 12.22 -2.02 18.72
C VAL A 68 11.32 -2.28 19.94
N LYS A 69 11.78 -3.05 20.92
CA LYS A 69 10.98 -3.43 22.12
C LYS A 69 10.37 -2.22 22.83
N ARG A 70 11.09 -1.08 22.87
CA ARG A 70 10.63 0.15 23.53
C ARG A 70 9.42 0.79 22.84
N ASP A 71 9.22 0.50 21.55
CA ASP A 71 8.14 1.01 20.73
C ASP A 71 7.02 -0.03 20.52
N LEU A 72 7.12 -1.20 21.18
CA LEU A 72 6.20 -2.32 21.01
C LEU A 72 5.18 -2.39 22.16
N THR A 73 3.90 -2.32 21.81
CA THR A 73 2.78 -2.61 22.72
C THR A 73 2.03 -3.86 22.26
N VAL A 74 1.92 -4.87 23.13
CA VAL A 74 1.08 -6.05 22.88
C VAL A 74 -0.23 -5.90 23.61
N ILE A 75 -1.33 -5.80 22.86
CA ILE A 75 -2.69 -5.72 23.40
C ILE A 75 -3.29 -7.14 23.40
N SER A 76 -3.88 -7.55 24.51
CA SER A 76 -4.54 -8.86 24.65
C SER A 76 -5.93 -8.71 25.26
N GLY A 77 -6.76 -9.76 25.15
CA GLY A 77 -8.16 -9.72 25.63
C GLY A 77 -9.15 -9.10 24.64
N LEU A 78 -8.70 -8.77 23.43
CA LEU A 78 -9.55 -8.32 22.33
C LEU A 78 -10.01 -9.52 21.49
N THR A 79 -11.24 -9.43 20.97
CA THR A 79 -11.80 -10.42 20.04
C THR A 79 -12.60 -9.71 18.97
N GLN A 80 -12.47 -10.17 17.73
CA GLN A 80 -13.35 -9.74 16.63
C GLN A 80 -14.66 -10.54 16.72
N ASP A 81 -15.68 -9.97 17.35
CA ASP A 81 -16.95 -10.67 17.55
C ASP A 81 -17.62 -11.10 16.24
N LYS A 82 -17.51 -10.24 15.22
CA LYS A 82 -18.03 -10.52 13.88
C LYS A 82 -17.24 -11.56 13.09
N GLY A 83 -16.09 -12.01 13.60
CA GLY A 83 -15.36 -13.16 13.07
C GLY A 83 -16.04 -14.50 13.38
N ARG A 84 -16.91 -14.57 14.39
CA ARG A 84 -17.68 -15.76 14.76
C ARG A 84 -18.77 -16.06 13.73
N ALA A 85 -19.31 -17.28 13.80
CA ALA A 85 -20.37 -17.73 12.90
C ALA A 85 -21.59 -16.80 12.86
N ASN A 86 -22.04 -16.26 14.01
CA ASN A 86 -23.15 -15.31 14.08
C ASN A 86 -24.39 -15.72 13.24
N GLY A 87 -24.76 -17.00 13.28
CA GLY A 87 -25.88 -17.57 12.52
C GLY A 87 -25.54 -18.09 11.12
N ASP A 88 -24.38 -17.73 10.55
CA ASP A 88 -23.99 -18.08 9.19
C ASP A 88 -23.38 -19.49 9.05
N GLY A 89 -23.09 -20.16 10.16
CA GLY A 89 -22.40 -21.46 10.16
C GLY A 89 -20.94 -21.36 9.68
N ALA A 90 -20.47 -22.37 8.93
CA ALA A 90 -19.09 -22.40 8.41
C ALA A 90 -18.78 -21.19 7.50
N GLY A 91 -17.51 -20.78 7.51
CA GLY A 91 -17.02 -19.65 6.71
C GLY A 91 -15.98 -18.78 7.44
N ASP A 92 -15.15 -19.41 8.27
CA ASP A 92 -14.28 -18.73 9.22
C ASP A 92 -13.12 -17.99 8.53
N HIS A 93 -12.66 -18.44 7.36
CA HIS A 93 -11.58 -17.78 6.62
C HIS A 93 -12.07 -16.47 5.97
N ALA A 94 -13.24 -16.50 5.33
CA ALA A 94 -13.90 -15.34 4.76
C ALA A 94 -14.25 -14.32 5.84
N ARG A 95 -14.79 -14.76 6.98
CA ARG A 95 -15.06 -13.87 8.11
C ARG A 95 -13.79 -13.29 8.70
N CYS A 96 -12.76 -14.10 8.93
CA CYS A 96 -11.49 -13.65 9.52
C CYS A 96 -10.87 -12.49 8.73
N ALA A 97 -10.74 -12.63 7.41
CA ALA A 97 -10.19 -11.58 6.56
C ALA A 97 -11.17 -10.39 6.42
N GLY A 98 -12.47 -10.65 6.21
CA GLY A 98 -13.48 -9.61 6.03
C GLY A 98 -13.66 -8.70 7.24
N VAL A 99 -13.51 -9.21 8.47
CA VAL A 99 -13.72 -8.45 9.71
C VAL A 99 -12.46 -7.73 10.19
N PHE A 100 -11.27 -8.10 9.70
CA PHE A 100 -9.99 -7.69 10.28
C PHE A 100 -9.87 -6.17 10.46
N LEU A 101 -10.12 -5.41 9.38
CA LEU A 101 -10.06 -3.94 9.40
C LEU A 101 -11.44 -3.26 9.39
N THR A 102 -12.53 -4.02 9.23
CA THR A 102 -13.89 -3.46 9.14
C THR A 102 -14.67 -3.58 10.45
N GLY A 103 -14.43 -4.64 11.23
CA GLY A 103 -15.24 -5.00 12.40
C GLY A 103 -16.69 -5.38 12.07
N VAL A 104 -17.05 -5.49 10.79
CA VAL A 104 -18.42 -5.75 10.31
C VAL A 104 -18.56 -7.21 9.92
N GLN A 105 -19.70 -7.82 10.24
CA GLN A 105 -20.02 -9.17 9.76
C GLN A 105 -20.23 -9.13 8.25
N PRO A 106 -19.40 -9.82 7.45
CA PRO A 106 -19.60 -9.86 6.01
C PRO A 106 -20.91 -10.59 5.71
N LEU A 107 -21.65 -10.08 4.72
CA LEU A 107 -22.86 -10.74 4.24
C LEU A 107 -22.51 -12.08 3.62
N LYS A 108 -23.08 -13.16 4.14
CA LYS A 108 -23.02 -14.47 3.52
C LYS A 108 -23.93 -14.52 2.30
N SER A 109 -23.31 -14.45 1.15
CA SER A 109 -23.95 -14.49 -0.16
C SER A 109 -23.07 -15.31 -1.10
N LEU A 110 -23.69 -16.02 -2.05
CA LEU A 110 -22.99 -16.85 -3.03
C LEU A 110 -22.23 -16.02 -4.10
N GLY A 111 -21.81 -14.80 -3.76
CA GLY A 111 -21.08 -13.88 -4.63
C GLY A 111 -21.94 -12.90 -5.43
N SER A 112 -23.27 -13.03 -5.41
CA SER A 112 -24.19 -12.15 -6.15
C SER A 112 -24.26 -10.73 -5.60
N GLU A 113 -23.97 -10.58 -4.31
CA GLU A 113 -23.94 -9.31 -3.59
C GLU A 113 -22.78 -9.38 -2.59
N ILE A 114 -22.09 -8.28 -2.31
CA ILE A 114 -21.13 -8.22 -1.20
C ILE A 114 -21.45 -7.04 -0.30
N ARG A 115 -21.29 -7.24 1.00
CA ARG A 115 -21.51 -6.24 2.04
C ARG A 115 -20.58 -6.49 3.22
N ALA A 116 -19.65 -5.59 3.44
CA ALA A 116 -18.81 -5.45 4.62
C ALA A 116 -19.01 -4.03 5.19
N GLY A 117 -17.92 -3.34 5.53
CA GLY A 117 -17.91 -1.94 5.92
C GLY A 117 -16.65 -1.24 5.39
N VAL A 118 -16.57 0.08 5.57
CA VAL A 118 -15.31 0.80 5.34
C VAL A 118 -14.27 0.31 6.34
N SER A 119 -13.10 -0.03 5.84
CA SER A 119 -11.98 -0.48 6.68
C SER A 119 -11.24 0.71 7.29
N VAL A 120 -10.61 0.50 8.45
CA VAL A 120 -9.92 1.56 9.20
C VAL A 120 -8.78 2.22 8.41
N ASP A 121 -8.05 1.44 7.60
CA ASP A 121 -7.01 1.93 6.70
C ASP A 121 -7.59 2.84 5.60
N GLN A 122 -8.73 2.48 5.02
CA GLN A 122 -9.40 3.29 3.99
C GLN A 122 -10.06 4.54 4.57
N PHE A 123 -10.59 4.46 5.80
CA PHE A 123 -11.05 5.62 6.53
C PHE A 123 -9.88 6.62 6.75
N ALA A 124 -8.72 6.12 7.16
CA ALA A 124 -7.52 6.95 7.32
C ALA A 124 -7.04 7.52 5.97
N ALA A 125 -6.95 6.71 4.92
CA ALA A 125 -6.57 7.14 3.58
C ALA A 125 -7.45 8.31 3.08
N LYS A 126 -8.76 8.24 3.31
CA LYS A 126 -9.69 9.34 2.98
C LYS A 126 -9.40 10.64 3.75
N LYS A 127 -8.92 10.54 4.99
CA LYS A 127 -8.69 11.69 5.88
C LYS A 127 -7.31 12.32 5.71
N ILE A 128 -6.27 11.50 5.51
CA ILE A 128 -4.88 11.97 5.52
C ILE A 128 -4.07 11.53 4.30
N GLY A 129 -4.61 10.67 3.44
CA GLY A 129 -3.89 10.13 2.27
C GLY A 129 -3.52 11.18 1.22
N HIS A 130 -4.12 12.37 1.25
CA HIS A 130 -3.71 13.50 0.42
C HIS A 130 -2.35 14.11 0.81
N LYS A 131 -1.78 13.70 1.96
CA LYS A 131 -0.46 14.11 2.44
C LYS A 131 0.68 13.23 1.91
N THR A 132 0.36 12.18 1.17
CA THR A 132 1.32 11.23 0.60
C THR A 132 0.99 10.99 -0.87
N ARG A 133 2.00 10.62 -1.66
CA ARG A 133 1.83 10.30 -3.08
C ARG A 133 0.78 9.21 -3.35
N PHE A 134 0.68 8.24 -2.44
CA PHE A 134 -0.35 7.21 -2.45
C PHE A 134 -1.22 7.37 -1.21
N ALA A 135 -2.53 7.41 -1.39
CA ALA A 135 -3.46 7.49 -0.27
C ALA A 135 -3.47 6.19 0.56
N SER A 136 -3.31 5.05 -0.10
CA SER A 136 -3.12 3.73 0.49
C SER A 136 -2.28 2.84 -0.44
N LEU A 137 -1.75 1.74 0.11
CA LEU A 137 -0.99 0.73 -0.64
C LEU A 137 -1.32 -0.66 -0.09
N GLU A 138 -2.12 -1.42 -0.84
CA GLU A 138 -2.53 -2.77 -0.48
C GLU A 138 -1.58 -3.80 -1.06
N LEU A 139 -0.97 -4.60 -0.17
CA LEU A 139 0.06 -5.58 -0.51
C LEU A 139 -0.38 -6.98 -0.10
N GLY A 140 0.05 -8.00 -0.85
CA GLY A 140 -0.21 -9.39 -0.52
C GLY A 140 0.84 -10.34 -1.08
N THR A 141 0.85 -11.56 -0.56
CA THR A 141 1.79 -12.61 -0.99
C THR A 141 1.11 -13.67 -1.85
N GLU A 142 -0.22 -13.70 -1.89
CA GLU A 142 -0.99 -14.66 -2.67
C GLU A 142 -2.02 -13.96 -3.55
N ARG A 143 -2.10 -14.41 -4.80
CA ARG A 143 -3.17 -13.98 -5.70
C ARG A 143 -4.49 -14.56 -5.21
N GLY A 144 -5.54 -13.73 -5.28
CA GLY A 144 -6.87 -14.10 -4.83
C GLY A 144 -7.90 -14.05 -5.94
N ARG A 145 -8.90 -14.94 -5.89
CA ARG A 145 -10.10 -14.78 -6.72
C ARG A 145 -11.02 -13.74 -6.09
N GLN A 146 -11.48 -12.77 -6.87
CA GLN A 146 -12.38 -11.73 -6.36
C GLN A 146 -13.86 -12.11 -6.48
N SER A 147 -14.20 -12.95 -7.44
CA SER A 147 -15.57 -13.37 -7.72
C SER A 147 -15.80 -14.85 -7.49
N GLY A 148 -17.06 -15.20 -7.30
CA GLY A 148 -17.51 -16.58 -7.11
C GLY A 148 -17.68 -16.97 -5.64
N LYS A 149 -17.85 -18.27 -5.44
CA LYS A 149 -18.11 -18.88 -4.14
C LYS A 149 -16.81 -19.38 -3.53
N CYS A 150 -16.51 -18.87 -2.35
CA CYS A 150 -15.44 -19.34 -1.49
C CYS A 150 -16.02 -19.74 -0.13
N ASP A 151 -15.18 -20.39 0.67
CA ASP A 151 -15.36 -20.64 2.10
C ASP A 151 -16.83 -20.85 2.54
N SER A 152 -17.40 -21.99 2.15
CA SER A 152 -18.75 -22.40 2.61
C SER A 152 -19.89 -21.45 2.23
N GLY A 153 -19.79 -20.71 1.13
CA GLY A 153 -20.88 -19.90 0.59
C GLY A 153 -20.73 -18.40 0.74
N TYR A 154 -19.56 -17.92 1.16
CA TYR A 154 -19.19 -16.52 1.12
C TYR A 154 -18.63 -16.13 -0.25
N SER A 155 -18.67 -14.83 -0.57
CA SER A 155 -17.96 -14.30 -1.74
C SER A 155 -16.45 -14.44 -1.57
N CYS A 156 -15.75 -14.79 -2.66
CA CYS A 156 -14.29 -14.85 -2.66
C CYS A 156 -13.63 -13.49 -2.33
N ALA A 157 -14.33 -12.37 -2.52
CA ALA A 157 -13.87 -11.05 -2.09
C ALA A 157 -13.51 -11.00 -0.59
N TYR A 158 -14.23 -11.72 0.28
CA TYR A 158 -13.96 -11.69 1.72
C TYR A 158 -12.72 -12.49 2.12
N SER A 159 -12.45 -13.61 1.46
CA SER A 159 -11.27 -14.43 1.77
C SER A 159 -9.97 -13.85 1.20
N ASN A 160 -10.07 -12.92 0.24
CA ASN A 160 -8.93 -12.45 -0.52
C ASN A 160 -8.53 -10.99 -0.27
N ASN A 161 -9.34 -10.24 0.49
CA ASN A 161 -9.04 -8.84 0.81
C ASN A 161 -9.37 -8.53 2.26
N VAL A 162 -8.53 -7.72 2.88
CA VAL A 162 -8.72 -7.21 4.25
C VAL A 162 -9.09 -5.73 4.28
N SER A 163 -8.86 -5.02 3.16
CA SER A 163 -9.10 -3.60 3.00
C SER A 163 -10.32 -3.35 2.13
N TRP A 164 -11.15 -2.39 2.52
CA TRP A 164 -12.49 -2.13 2.00
C TRP A 164 -12.75 -0.62 1.95
N ARG A 165 -12.84 -0.06 0.74
CA ARG A 165 -13.09 1.37 0.56
C ARG A 165 -14.46 1.77 1.11
N ASP A 166 -15.44 0.90 0.92
CA ASP A 166 -16.81 1.06 1.35
C ASP A 166 -17.44 -0.33 1.56
N ALA A 167 -18.73 -0.38 1.86
CA ALA A 167 -19.43 -1.61 2.17
C ALA A 167 -19.40 -2.65 1.03
N ALA A 168 -19.25 -2.24 -0.24
CA ALA A 168 -19.32 -3.15 -1.37
C ALA A 168 -18.04 -3.19 -2.22
N THR A 169 -17.04 -2.37 -1.92
CA THR A 169 -15.80 -2.32 -2.70
C THR A 169 -14.59 -2.79 -1.88
N PRO A 170 -14.06 -4.00 -2.14
CA PRO A 170 -12.77 -4.41 -1.61
C PRO A 170 -11.63 -3.68 -2.34
N MET A 171 -10.52 -3.49 -1.65
CA MET A 171 -9.28 -3.00 -2.26
C MET A 171 -8.41 -4.18 -2.69
N ALA A 172 -8.06 -4.22 -3.98
CA ALA A 172 -7.22 -5.26 -4.54
C ALA A 172 -5.77 -5.05 -4.10
N LYS A 173 -5.12 -6.13 -3.68
CA LYS A 173 -3.72 -6.13 -3.27
C LYS A 173 -2.79 -6.43 -4.44
N GLU A 174 -1.68 -5.71 -4.52
CA GLU A 174 -0.58 -6.05 -5.42
C GLU A 174 0.25 -7.18 -4.81
N THR A 175 0.55 -8.21 -5.61
CA THR A 175 1.32 -9.38 -5.17
C THR A 175 2.68 -9.49 -5.86
N ASN A 176 2.94 -8.67 -6.87
CA ASN A 176 4.20 -8.65 -7.59
C ASN A 176 5.09 -7.51 -7.05
N PRO A 177 6.17 -7.84 -6.33
CA PRO A 177 7.04 -6.81 -5.73
C PRO A 177 7.67 -5.89 -6.77
N ARG A 178 7.89 -6.37 -8.00
CA ARG A 178 8.37 -5.52 -9.10
C ARG A 178 7.36 -4.43 -9.45
N LEU A 179 6.07 -4.75 -9.50
CA LEU A 179 5.02 -3.77 -9.79
C LEU A 179 4.88 -2.78 -8.64
N VAL A 180 5.05 -3.22 -7.39
CA VAL A 180 5.09 -2.31 -6.23
C VAL A 180 6.29 -1.36 -6.34
N PHE A 181 7.49 -1.87 -6.64
CA PHE A 181 8.69 -1.06 -6.81
C PHE A 181 8.53 -0.02 -7.93
N GLU A 182 8.08 -0.44 -9.11
CA GLU A 182 7.81 0.44 -10.24
C GLU A 182 6.71 1.46 -9.90
N ARG A 183 5.73 1.08 -9.08
CA ARG A 183 4.72 2.00 -8.57
C ARG A 183 5.35 3.03 -7.64
N LEU A 184 6.16 2.65 -6.66
CA LEU A 184 6.78 3.55 -5.69
C LEU A 184 7.77 4.53 -6.33
N PHE A 185 8.64 4.05 -7.22
CA PHE A 185 9.80 4.82 -7.72
C PHE A 185 9.69 5.22 -9.19
N GLY A 186 8.77 4.62 -9.96
CA GLY A 186 8.69 4.83 -11.40
C GLY A 186 9.70 3.99 -12.19
N ASN A 187 9.68 4.11 -13.52
CA ASN A 187 10.72 3.54 -14.39
C ASN A 187 11.90 4.50 -14.42
N ASP A 188 12.73 4.47 -13.38
CA ASP A 188 13.96 5.26 -13.32
C ASP A 188 15.10 4.60 -14.12
N SER A 189 14.79 4.23 -15.37
CA SER A 189 15.84 3.98 -16.35
C SER A 189 16.44 5.33 -16.70
N LYS A 190 17.63 5.61 -16.17
CA LYS A 190 18.52 6.73 -16.49
C LYS A 190 18.47 7.05 -18.00
N GLY A 191 17.57 7.93 -18.46
CA GLY A 191 17.43 8.17 -19.90
C GLY A 191 16.19 8.93 -20.39
N GLU A 192 15.02 8.82 -19.77
CA GLU A 192 13.83 9.53 -20.27
C GLU A 192 13.69 10.93 -19.64
N ARG A 193 14.25 11.93 -20.34
CA ARG A 193 14.14 13.36 -20.00
C ARG A 193 12.68 13.84 -19.92
N ASN A 194 12.45 14.76 -18.98
CA ASN A 194 11.18 15.34 -18.49
C ASN A 194 10.11 15.76 -19.51
N GLU A 195 10.41 15.98 -20.79
CA GLU A 195 9.38 16.36 -21.79
C GLU A 195 8.50 15.18 -22.23
N SER A 196 9.05 13.96 -22.27
CA SER A 196 8.25 12.77 -22.64
C SER A 196 7.26 12.39 -21.54
N LEU A 197 7.62 12.60 -20.28
CA LEU A 197 6.78 12.32 -19.11
C LEU A 197 5.57 13.25 -19.04
N ALA A 198 5.77 14.57 -19.15
CA ALA A 198 4.66 15.53 -19.12
C ALA A 198 3.69 15.34 -20.30
N ARG A 199 4.21 15.02 -21.50
CA ARG A 199 3.37 14.70 -22.67
C ARG A 199 2.61 13.39 -22.48
N ARG A 200 3.24 12.36 -21.93
CA ARG A 200 2.61 11.06 -21.62
C ARG A 200 1.58 11.16 -20.51
N GLN A 201 1.79 12.04 -19.52
CA GLN A 201 0.84 12.33 -18.44
C GLN A 201 -0.42 13.04 -18.96
N ARG A 202 -0.26 14.07 -19.80
CA ARG A 202 -1.40 14.73 -20.47
C ARG A 202 -2.21 13.77 -21.34
N TYR A 203 -1.53 12.92 -22.10
CA TYR A 203 -2.19 11.90 -22.92
C TYR A 203 -2.90 10.84 -22.05
N ARG A 204 -2.30 10.45 -20.92
CA ARG A 204 -2.92 9.56 -19.94
C ARG A 204 -4.17 10.18 -19.34
N LYS A 205 -4.14 11.45 -18.91
CA LYS A 205 -5.31 12.16 -18.36
C LYS A 205 -6.48 12.16 -19.36
N SER A 206 -6.23 12.53 -20.61
CA SER A 206 -7.25 12.52 -21.67
C SER A 206 -7.82 11.12 -21.97
N ILE A 207 -7.01 10.06 -21.87
CA ILE A 207 -7.49 8.67 -22.02
C ILE A 207 -8.33 8.26 -20.80
N LEU A 208 -7.91 8.63 -19.58
CA LEU A 208 -8.60 8.29 -18.33
C LEU A 208 -10.01 8.92 -18.30
N ASP A 209 -10.14 10.18 -18.73
CA ASP A 209 -11.43 10.87 -18.86
C ASP A 209 -12.40 10.09 -19.77
N PHE A 210 -11.92 9.64 -20.94
CA PHE A 210 -12.72 8.87 -21.90
C PHE A 210 -13.12 7.49 -21.34
N VAL A 211 -12.17 6.80 -20.69
CA VAL A 211 -12.40 5.48 -20.08
C VAL A 211 -13.40 5.56 -18.93
N LEU A 212 -13.37 6.62 -18.13
CA LEU A 212 -14.32 6.83 -17.02
C LEU A 212 -15.76 7.00 -17.51
N GLU A 213 -15.96 7.69 -18.62
CA GLU A 213 -17.28 7.90 -19.23
C GLU A 213 -17.87 6.59 -19.77
N ASP A 214 -17.06 5.83 -20.52
CA ASP A 214 -17.43 4.52 -21.05
C ASP A 214 -17.71 3.51 -19.94
N ALA A 215 -16.85 3.47 -18.92
CA ALA A 215 -17.02 2.58 -17.78
C ALA A 215 -18.29 2.89 -16.98
N LYS A 216 -18.66 4.16 -16.78
CA LYS A 216 -19.95 4.54 -16.15
C LYS A 216 -21.16 4.04 -16.96
N THR A 217 -21.05 4.07 -18.29
CA THR A 217 -22.10 3.57 -19.17
C THR A 217 -22.21 2.05 -19.15
N LEU A 218 -21.08 1.35 -19.11
CA LEU A 218 -21.02 -0.10 -19.02
C LEU A 218 -21.46 -0.62 -17.65
N THR A 219 -21.12 0.07 -16.56
CA THR A 219 -21.54 -0.26 -15.18
C THR A 219 -23.06 -0.38 -15.04
N ARG A 220 -23.82 0.38 -15.82
CA ARG A 220 -25.29 0.33 -15.84
C ARG A 220 -25.87 -0.90 -16.56
N LYS A 221 -25.06 -1.63 -17.33
CA LYS A 221 -25.50 -2.72 -18.22
C LYS A 221 -25.01 -4.11 -17.81
N VAL A 222 -24.10 -4.21 -16.83
CA VAL A 222 -23.44 -5.48 -16.49
C VAL A 222 -24.01 -6.16 -15.24
N SER A 223 -23.76 -7.46 -15.13
CA SER A 223 -24.15 -8.27 -13.96
C SER A 223 -23.39 -7.86 -12.70
N GLY A 224 -23.87 -8.27 -11.51
CA GLY A 224 -23.22 -7.92 -10.23
C GLY A 224 -21.74 -8.34 -10.15
N ASN A 225 -21.38 -9.49 -10.72
CA ASN A 225 -19.99 -9.99 -10.74
C ASN A 225 -19.08 -9.14 -11.64
N ASP A 226 -19.58 -8.68 -12.78
CA ASP A 226 -18.83 -7.85 -13.71
C ASP A 226 -18.71 -6.41 -13.21
N ARG A 227 -19.71 -5.94 -12.48
CA ARG A 227 -19.69 -4.64 -11.81
C ARG A 227 -18.55 -4.51 -10.81
N MET A 228 -18.28 -5.56 -10.04
CA MET A 228 -17.12 -5.59 -9.12
C MET A 228 -15.78 -5.44 -9.85
N LYS A 229 -15.61 -6.11 -11.00
CA LYS A 229 -14.39 -5.98 -11.82
C LYS A 229 -14.24 -4.59 -12.42
N LEU A 230 -15.35 -3.98 -12.86
CA LEU A 230 -15.34 -2.60 -13.36
C LEU A 230 -15.00 -1.60 -12.26
N ASP A 231 -15.52 -1.79 -11.04
CA ASP A 231 -15.21 -0.91 -9.92
C ASP A 231 -13.73 -1.01 -9.51
N GLU A 232 -13.13 -2.20 -9.52
CA GLU A 232 -11.68 -2.39 -9.33
C GLU A 232 -10.89 -1.59 -10.38
N TYR A 233 -11.26 -1.74 -11.65
CA TYR A 233 -10.62 -1.03 -12.76
C TYR A 233 -10.76 0.50 -12.63
N LEU A 234 -11.95 1.00 -12.33
CA LEU A 234 -12.22 2.43 -12.15
C LEU A 234 -11.47 3.03 -10.95
N THR A 235 -11.21 2.21 -9.93
CA THR A 235 -10.41 2.60 -8.76
C THR A 235 -8.95 2.79 -9.17
N ALA A 236 -8.39 1.81 -9.87
CA ALA A 236 -7.02 1.90 -10.40
C ALA A 236 -6.85 3.14 -11.31
N VAL A 237 -7.85 3.45 -12.14
CA VAL A 237 -7.90 4.66 -12.99
C VAL A 237 -7.83 5.94 -12.15
N ARG A 238 -8.68 6.09 -11.11
CA ARG A 238 -8.67 7.29 -10.24
C ARG A 238 -7.37 7.46 -9.45
N GLU A 239 -6.77 6.37 -8.99
CA GLU A 239 -5.47 6.43 -8.32
C GLU A 239 -4.36 6.92 -9.27
N ILE A 240 -4.44 6.56 -10.55
CA ILE A 240 -3.52 7.08 -11.57
C ILE A 240 -3.74 8.58 -11.77
N GLU A 241 -4.99 9.07 -11.81
CA GLU A 241 -5.30 10.49 -11.93
C GLU A 241 -4.75 11.30 -10.75
N GLN A 242 -5.05 10.89 -9.52
CA GLN A 242 -4.54 11.54 -8.30
C GLN A 242 -3.01 11.56 -8.28
N ARG A 243 -2.37 10.50 -8.77
CA ARG A 243 -0.91 10.43 -8.89
C ARG A 243 -0.37 11.40 -9.93
N ILE A 244 -1.04 11.57 -11.06
CA ILE A 244 -0.62 12.55 -12.09
C ILE A 244 -0.69 13.96 -11.50
N GLU A 245 -1.77 14.29 -10.80
CA GLU A 245 -1.94 15.59 -10.15
C GLU A 245 -0.89 15.85 -9.04
N HIS A 246 -0.50 14.83 -8.28
CA HIS A 246 0.54 14.97 -7.24
C HIS A 246 1.96 15.11 -7.81
N VAL A 247 2.27 14.43 -8.92
CA VAL A 247 3.57 14.52 -9.60
C VAL A 247 3.79 15.89 -10.25
N GLU A 248 2.72 16.61 -10.62
CA GLU A 248 2.83 17.99 -11.11
C GLU A 248 3.22 18.99 -9.99
N GLY A 249 3.16 18.59 -8.71
CA GLY A 249 3.52 19.43 -7.56
C GLY A 249 4.84 19.08 -6.84
N GLU A 250 5.42 17.90 -7.08
CA GLU A 250 6.63 17.42 -6.39
C GLU A 250 7.82 17.32 -7.34
N ASN A 251 8.78 18.25 -7.21
CA ASN A 251 10.10 18.13 -7.81
C ASN A 251 10.82 16.92 -7.17
N THR A 252 11.22 15.99 -8.04
CA THR A 252 11.98 14.77 -7.76
C THR A 252 13.19 14.99 -6.85
N ALA A 253 13.27 14.24 -5.75
CA ALA A 253 14.52 13.70 -5.20
C ALA A 253 14.25 12.79 -3.99
N GLN A 254 14.64 11.52 -4.05
CA GLN A 254 15.55 10.91 -3.06
C GLN A 254 16.37 9.79 -3.73
N PRO A 255 17.46 10.14 -4.43
CA PRO A 255 18.36 9.16 -5.06
C PRO A 255 19.06 8.24 -4.05
N ASP A 256 19.12 8.62 -2.77
CA ASP A 256 19.95 7.95 -1.76
C ASP A 256 19.31 6.67 -1.18
N VAL A 257 17.98 6.58 -1.12
CA VAL A 257 17.28 5.37 -0.63
C VAL A 257 17.45 4.19 -1.59
N LEU A 258 17.61 4.49 -2.89
CA LEU A 258 17.79 3.48 -3.94
C LEU A 258 19.25 3.02 -4.09
N ALA A 259 20.20 3.63 -3.38
CA ALA A 259 21.60 3.27 -3.46
C ALA A 259 21.83 1.86 -2.89
N GLY A 260 21.99 0.87 -3.78
CA GLY A 260 22.21 -0.53 -3.40
C GLY A 260 20.95 -1.41 -3.41
N LEU A 261 19.77 -0.85 -3.72
CA LEU A 261 18.56 -1.64 -3.93
C LEU A 261 18.46 -2.12 -5.37
N GLU A 262 18.52 -3.44 -5.57
CA GLU A 262 18.23 -4.03 -6.86
C GLU A 262 16.73 -4.08 -7.11
N LYS A 263 16.32 -3.64 -8.30
CA LYS A 263 14.93 -3.74 -8.75
C LYS A 263 14.51 -5.23 -8.76
N PRO A 264 13.42 -5.61 -8.08
CA PRO A 264 12.96 -6.98 -8.09
C PRO A 264 12.65 -7.51 -9.49
N GLY A 265 13.03 -8.76 -9.76
CA GLY A 265 12.72 -9.44 -11.02
C GLY A 265 11.23 -9.72 -11.24
N GLY A 266 10.48 -9.89 -10.14
CA GLY A 266 9.06 -10.27 -10.15
C GLY A 266 8.69 -11.05 -8.89
N VAL A 267 7.70 -11.94 -8.98
CA VAL A 267 7.36 -12.88 -7.90
C VAL A 267 8.45 -13.97 -7.84
N PRO A 268 9.14 -14.16 -6.69
CA PRO A 268 10.15 -15.21 -6.56
C PRO A 268 9.50 -16.59 -6.43
N ASN A 269 10.30 -17.65 -6.60
CA ASN A 269 9.81 -19.04 -6.53
C ASN A 269 9.53 -19.50 -5.09
N SER A 270 10.31 -19.00 -4.13
CA SER A 270 10.14 -19.34 -2.71
C SER A 270 9.11 -18.41 -2.08
N TYR A 271 8.13 -19.00 -1.38
CA TYR A 271 7.15 -18.23 -0.64
C TYR A 271 7.78 -17.42 0.51
N GLU A 272 8.82 -17.96 1.17
CA GLU A 272 9.57 -17.26 2.21
C GLU A 272 10.25 -16.01 1.65
N GLU A 273 10.90 -16.15 0.48
CA GLU A 273 11.53 -15.04 -0.21
C GLU A 273 10.49 -14.01 -0.67
N HIS A 274 9.32 -14.47 -1.13
CA HIS A 274 8.22 -13.60 -1.53
C HIS A 274 7.70 -12.75 -0.36
N ILE A 275 7.50 -13.36 0.82
CA ILE A 275 7.11 -12.64 2.04
C ILE A 275 8.15 -11.57 2.40
N ARG A 276 9.44 -11.94 2.41
CA ARG A 276 10.54 -11.00 2.73
C ARG A 276 10.54 -9.83 1.76
N LEU A 277 10.49 -10.12 0.46
CA LEU A 277 10.55 -9.11 -0.58
C LEU A 277 9.33 -8.18 -0.57
N MET A 278 8.13 -8.70 -0.29
CA MET A 278 6.94 -7.85 -0.07
C MET A 278 7.06 -7.01 1.20
N GLY A 279 7.69 -7.53 2.26
CA GLY A 279 8.05 -6.79 3.45
C GLY A 279 9.01 -5.63 3.15
N ASP A 280 10.04 -5.88 2.34
CA ASP A 280 10.96 -4.85 1.87
C ASP A 280 10.21 -3.76 1.08
N MET A 281 9.29 -4.15 0.19
CA MET A 281 8.46 -3.18 -0.54
C MET A 281 7.59 -2.32 0.39
N MET A 282 7.07 -2.91 1.47
CA MET A 282 6.33 -2.16 2.48
C MET A 282 7.24 -1.16 3.20
N ILE A 283 8.45 -1.57 3.58
CA ILE A 283 9.44 -0.71 4.25
C ILE A 283 9.83 0.47 3.34
N LEU A 284 10.05 0.22 2.05
CA LEU A 284 10.39 1.26 1.07
C LEU A 284 9.28 2.31 0.87
N ALA A 285 8.05 2.03 1.30
CA ALA A 285 6.96 2.99 1.24
C ALA A 285 7.01 4.03 2.39
N PHE A 286 7.80 3.79 3.45
CA PHE A 286 7.97 4.67 4.62
C PHE A 286 9.11 5.67 4.44
#